data_AF-A0A6P0DXS8-F1
#
_entry.id   AF-A0A6P0DXS8-F1
#
_cell.length_a   1.000
_cell.length_b   1.000
_cell.length_c   1.000
_cell.angle_alpha   90.00
_cell.angle_beta   90.00
_cell.angle_gamma   90.00
#
_symmetry.space_group_name_H-M   'P 1'
#
loop_
_entity.id
_entity.type
_entity.pdbx_description
1 polymer ?
#
loop_
_entity_poly.entity_id
_entity_poly.type
_entity_poly.pdbx_seq_one_letter_code
_entity_poly.pdbx_strand_id
1 'polypeptide(L)'
;YYVKGAGAEPTASAVVADLVDVTRLHTADPEHRVPHLAFQPDRLTSTPILPIDEVTSGYYLRLRVADVTGVLADITRILADTGISIDALLQKESEQVDVSKKGETDIILITHETVEKNVNAAITNIEA
;
A
#
# COMPACT_ATOMS: atom_id res chain seq x y z
N TYR A 1 -5.82 -17.04 3.92
CA TYR A 1 -7.06 -17.64 3.39
C TYR A 1 -7.39 -17.02 2.06
N TYR A 2 -7.76 -17.80 1.05
CA TYR A 2 -8.23 -17.30 -0.25
C TYR A 2 -9.72 -17.63 -0.38
N VAL A 3 -10.57 -16.61 -0.32
CA VAL A 3 -12.04 -16.73 -0.38
C VAL A 3 -12.62 -15.57 -1.17
N LYS A 4 -13.87 -15.69 -1.61
CA LYS A 4 -14.62 -14.55 -2.17
C LYS A 4 -14.89 -13.56 -1.03
N GLY A 5 -14.25 -12.39 -1.07
CA GLY A 5 -14.44 -11.32 -0.08
C GLY A 5 -15.72 -10.49 -0.25
N ALA A 6 -16.51 -10.75 -1.30
CA ALA A 6 -17.73 -10.02 -1.62
C ALA A 6 -18.72 -10.89 -2.41
N GLY A 7 -19.97 -10.43 -2.51
CA GLY A 7 -21.08 -11.07 -3.22
C GLY A 7 -22.16 -11.61 -2.28
N ALA A 8 -23.38 -11.74 -2.78
CA ALA A 8 -24.53 -12.10 -1.95
C ALA A 8 -24.33 -13.42 -1.20
N GLU A 9 -23.92 -14.50 -1.87
CA GLU A 9 -23.72 -15.81 -1.24
C GLU A 9 -22.50 -15.86 -0.30
N PRO A 10 -21.29 -15.35 -0.67
CA PRO A 10 -20.16 -15.30 0.26
C PRO A 10 -20.43 -14.49 1.52
N THR A 11 -21.10 -13.34 1.40
CA THR A 11 -21.50 -12.53 2.55
C THR A 11 -22.56 -13.25 3.39
N ALA A 12 -23.58 -13.85 2.78
CA ALA A 12 -24.60 -14.62 3.51
C ALA A 12 -23.99 -15.82 4.24
N SER A 13 -22.99 -16.48 3.67
CA SER A 13 -22.28 -17.58 4.33
C SER A 13 -21.60 -17.15 5.63
N ALA A 14 -20.95 -15.97 5.64
CA ALA A 14 -20.33 -15.43 6.86
C ALA A 14 -21.39 -15.08 7.92
N VAL A 15 -22.50 -14.46 7.49
CA VAL A 15 -23.64 -14.13 8.38
C VAL A 15 -24.23 -15.40 9.02
N VAL A 16 -24.45 -16.47 8.23
CA VAL A 16 -25.01 -17.72 8.76
C VAL A 16 -24.04 -18.41 9.73
N ALA A 17 -22.73 -18.37 9.47
CA ALA A 17 -21.72 -18.88 10.39
C ALA A 17 -21.79 -18.18 11.75
N ASP A 18 -21.81 -16.84 11.77
CA ASP A 18 -21.93 -16.06 12.99
C ASP A 18 -23.24 -16.35 13.74
N LEU A 19 -24.37 -16.51 13.02
CA LEU A 19 -25.65 -16.88 13.62
C LEU A 19 -25.60 -18.24 14.32
N VAL A 20 -24.96 -19.22 13.68
CA VAL A 20 -24.76 -20.56 14.28
C VAL A 20 -23.89 -20.46 15.53
N ASP A 21 -22.79 -19.70 15.48
CA ASP A 21 -21.88 -19.54 16.61
C ASP A 21 -22.55 -18.85 17.81
N VAL A 22 -23.29 -17.77 17.57
CA VAL A 22 -24.08 -17.08 18.61
C VAL A 22 -25.13 -18.00 19.22
N THR A 23 -25.86 -18.77 18.39
CA THR A 23 -26.92 -19.67 18.86
C THR A 23 -26.36 -20.84 19.68
N ARG A 24 -25.22 -21.41 19.25
CA ARG A 24 -24.51 -22.47 19.99
C ARG A 24 -24.06 -21.96 21.35
N LEU A 25 -23.50 -20.76 21.42
CA LEU A 25 -23.10 -20.14 22.69
C LEU A 25 -24.29 -19.83 23.62
N HIS A 26 -25.45 -19.50 23.06
CA HIS A 26 -26.66 -19.24 23.84
C HIS A 26 -27.25 -20.50 24.48
N THR A 27 -27.17 -21.63 23.77
CA THR A 27 -27.78 -22.92 24.17
C THR A 27 -26.81 -23.86 24.89
N ALA A 28 -25.50 -23.63 24.79
CA ALA A 28 -24.48 -24.39 25.48
C ALA A 28 -24.43 -24.11 26.99
N ASP A 29 -24.04 -25.16 27.73
CA ASP A 29 -23.69 -25.11 29.15
C ASP A 29 -22.73 -23.93 29.43
N PRO A 30 -23.04 -23.02 30.37
CA PRO A 30 -22.22 -21.86 30.72
C PRO A 30 -20.73 -22.18 30.90
N GLU A 31 -20.40 -23.37 31.40
CA GLU A 31 -19.01 -23.81 31.66
C GLU A 31 -18.23 -24.19 30.39
N HIS A 32 -18.90 -24.38 29.24
CA HIS A 32 -18.29 -24.80 27.97
C HIS A 32 -18.34 -23.70 26.88
N ARG A 33 -18.59 -22.45 27.26
CA ARG A 33 -18.70 -21.34 26.31
C ARG A 33 -17.32 -20.82 25.90
N VAL A 34 -17.08 -20.70 24.60
CA VAL A 34 -15.98 -19.86 24.11
C VAL A 34 -16.28 -18.39 24.40
N PRO A 35 -15.27 -17.51 24.51
CA PRO A 35 -15.49 -16.10 24.85
C PRO A 35 -16.54 -15.48 23.93
N HIS A 36 -17.57 -14.90 24.53
CA HIS A 36 -18.78 -14.41 23.84
C HIS A 36 -18.50 -13.31 22.81
N LEU A 37 -17.41 -12.57 23.00
CA LEU A 37 -17.00 -11.46 22.16
C LEU A 37 -15.66 -11.80 21.51
N ALA A 38 -15.58 -11.72 20.19
CA ALA A 38 -14.29 -11.81 19.49
C ALA A 38 -13.33 -10.67 19.91
N PHE A 39 -13.89 -9.53 20.33
CA PHE A 39 -13.19 -8.41 20.94
C PHE A 39 -13.27 -8.48 22.48
N GLN A 40 -12.13 -8.43 23.16
CA GLN A 40 -12.04 -8.55 24.62
C GLN A 40 -11.64 -7.21 25.24
N PRO A 41 -12.59 -6.38 25.74
CA PRO A 41 -12.29 -5.04 26.24
C PRO A 41 -11.28 -5.00 27.40
N ASP A 42 -11.23 -6.08 28.19
CA ASP A 42 -10.36 -6.28 29.35
C ASP A 42 -8.96 -6.81 28.98
N ARG A 43 -8.74 -7.17 27.71
CA ARG A 43 -7.46 -7.71 27.20
C ARG A 43 -6.86 -6.85 26.08
N LEU A 44 -7.17 -5.57 26.06
CA LEU A 44 -6.67 -4.64 25.05
C LEU A 44 -5.24 -4.19 25.36
N THR A 45 -4.42 -4.13 24.31
CA THR A 45 -3.11 -3.47 24.32
C THR A 45 -3.22 -2.13 23.61
N SER A 46 -2.65 -1.07 24.19
CA SER A 46 -2.64 0.29 23.63
C SER A 46 -1.54 0.49 22.59
N THR A 47 -1.41 -0.45 21.65
CA THR A 47 -0.40 -0.36 20.58
C THR A 47 -0.75 0.84 19.70
N PRO A 48 0.15 1.83 19.54
CA PRO A 48 -0.13 3.01 18.73
C PRO A 48 -0.26 2.63 17.26
N ILE A 49 -1.14 3.34 16.54
CA ILE A 49 -1.26 3.24 15.09
C ILE A 49 -0.23 4.18 14.47
N LEU A 50 0.64 3.65 13.62
CA LEU A 50 1.63 4.46 12.92
C LEU A 50 0.94 5.37 11.89
N PRO A 51 1.34 6.64 11.81
CA PRO A 51 0.96 7.49 10.68
C PRO A 51 1.61 6.95 9.39
N ILE A 52 0.98 7.22 8.24
CA ILE A 52 1.41 6.62 6.96
C ILE A 52 2.84 7.03 6.59
N ASP A 53 3.25 8.23 6.98
CA ASP A 53 4.58 8.79 6.75
C ASP A 53 5.71 8.03 7.47
N GLU A 54 5.38 7.21 8.47
CA GLU A 54 6.31 6.35 9.21
C GLU A 54 6.29 4.89 8.73
N VAL A 55 5.40 4.53 7.81
CA VAL A 55 5.33 3.17 7.24
C VAL A 55 6.50 2.92 6.30
N THR A 56 7.07 1.71 6.37
CA THR A 56 8.14 1.26 5.46
C THR A 56 7.55 0.35 4.39
N SER A 57 7.76 0.70 3.11
CA SER A 57 7.30 -0.08 1.96
C SER A 57 8.21 0.16 0.75
N GLY A 58 8.13 -0.73 -0.26
CA GLY A 58 8.66 -0.47 -1.60
C GLY A 58 7.66 0.32 -2.44
N TYR A 59 8.15 1.13 -3.37
CA TYR A 59 7.34 2.03 -4.19
C TYR A 59 7.57 1.82 -5.68
N TYR A 60 6.48 1.91 -6.44
CA TYR A 60 6.49 2.05 -7.90
C TYR A 60 6.21 3.51 -8.23
N LEU A 61 7.17 4.20 -8.84
CA LEU A 61 7.02 5.59 -9.28
C LEU A 61 7.07 5.63 -10.81
N ARG A 62 6.10 6.32 -11.42
CA ARG A 62 6.08 6.59 -12.86
C ARG A 62 6.07 8.09 -13.07
N LEU A 63 7.14 8.62 -13.64
CA LEU A 63 7.35 10.03 -13.88
C LEU A 63 7.34 10.31 -15.37
N ARG A 64 6.72 11.42 -15.77
CA ARG A 64 6.85 11.96 -17.11
C ARG A 64 7.82 13.12 -17.09
N VAL A 65 8.88 13.02 -17.88
CA VAL A 65 9.99 13.95 -17.82
C VAL A 65 10.39 14.40 -19.22
N ALA A 66 11.08 15.53 -19.32
CA ALA A 66 11.67 15.96 -20.58
C ALA A 66 12.74 14.95 -21.05
N ASP A 67 12.74 14.62 -22.34
CA ASP A 67 13.72 13.74 -22.97
C ASP A 67 15.00 14.50 -23.30
N VAL A 68 15.70 14.93 -22.25
CA VAL A 68 16.96 15.66 -22.32
C VAL A 68 17.99 15.06 -21.37
N THR A 69 19.26 15.17 -21.73
CA THR A 69 20.37 14.65 -20.91
C THR A 69 20.41 15.32 -19.54
N GLY A 70 20.63 14.53 -18.49
CA GLY A 70 20.78 15.02 -17.11
C GLY A 70 19.58 14.72 -16.21
N VAL A 71 18.37 14.60 -16.76
CA VAL A 71 17.14 14.36 -15.99
C VAL A 71 17.23 13.11 -15.11
N LEU A 72 17.73 12.00 -15.65
CA LEU A 72 17.91 10.76 -14.88
C LEU A 72 18.94 10.93 -13.75
N ALA A 73 19.99 11.72 -13.97
CA ALA A 73 21.00 11.99 -12.97
C ALA A 73 20.44 12.85 -11.82
N ASP A 74 19.59 13.83 -12.14
CA ASP A 74 18.95 14.67 -11.13
C ASP A 74 17.96 13.86 -10.28
N ILE A 75 17.13 13.01 -10.90
CA ILE A 75 16.20 12.13 -10.19
C ILE A 75 16.94 11.16 -9.27
N THR A 76 17.96 10.46 -9.78
CA THR A 76 18.72 9.50 -8.99
C THR A 76 19.50 10.17 -7.86
N ARG A 77 19.98 11.41 -8.07
CA ARG A 77 20.59 12.23 -7.00
C ARG A 77 19.57 12.58 -5.91
N ILE A 78 18.38 13.05 -6.27
CA ILE A 78 17.32 13.38 -5.28
C ILE A 78 16.93 12.14 -4.45
N LEU A 79 16.82 10.97 -5.09
CA LEU A 79 16.53 9.72 -4.40
C LEU A 79 17.67 9.34 -3.43
N ALA A 80 18.92 9.47 -3.85
CA ALA A 80 20.07 9.22 -2.98
C ALA A 80 20.12 10.18 -1.79
N ASP A 81 19.86 11.48 -2.02
CA ASP A 81 19.86 12.53 -0.98
C ASP A 81 18.75 12.31 0.06
N THR A 82 17.66 11.65 -0.34
CA THR A 82 16.56 11.24 0.55
C THR A 82 16.72 9.82 1.10
N GLY A 83 17.84 9.15 0.83
CA GLY A 83 18.18 7.83 1.35
C GLY A 83 17.39 6.68 0.71
N ILE A 84 16.90 6.84 -0.52
CA ILE A 84 16.10 5.84 -1.24
C ILE A 84 17.00 5.05 -2.20
N SER A 85 17.01 3.74 -2.05
CA SER A 85 17.70 2.82 -2.97
C SER A 85 16.77 2.34 -4.07
N ILE A 86 17.28 2.27 -5.30
CA ILE A 86 16.54 1.81 -6.47
C ILE A 86 16.77 0.31 -6.66
N ASP A 87 15.69 -0.44 -6.83
CA ASP A 87 15.71 -1.86 -7.21
C ASP A 87 15.72 -2.02 -8.73
N ALA A 88 14.81 -1.34 -9.42
CA ALA A 88 14.74 -1.35 -10.88
C ALA A 88 14.45 0.04 -11.45
N LEU A 89 15.02 0.32 -12.61
CA LEU A 89 14.79 1.54 -13.37
C LEU A 89 14.53 1.19 -14.83
N LEU A 90 13.48 1.77 -15.41
CA LEU A 90 13.13 1.57 -16.80
C LEU A 90 12.68 2.89 -17.43
N GLN A 91 13.34 3.29 -18.52
CA GLN A 91 12.88 4.37 -19.37
C GLN A 91 12.11 3.78 -20.55
N LYS A 92 10.85 4.20 -20.73
CA LYS A 92 10.03 3.82 -21.88
C LYS A 92 9.81 5.04 -22.76
N GLU A 93 9.85 4.82 -24.08
CA GLU A 93 9.32 5.80 -25.02
C GLU A 93 7.85 6.06 -24.67
N SER A 94 7.44 7.33 -24.69
CA SER A 94 6.04 7.67 -24.42
C SER A 94 5.19 7.05 -25.52
N GLU A 95 4.40 6.02 -25.20
CA GLU A 95 3.35 5.59 -26.12
C GLU A 95 2.39 6.77 -26.32
N GLN A 96 2.38 7.29 -27.55
CA GLN A 96 1.76 8.54 -27.96
C GLN A 96 0.31 8.67 -27.47
N VAL A 97 -0.01 9.78 -26.79
CA VAL A 97 -1.39 10.30 -26.70
C VAL A 97 -1.48 11.75 -27.16
N ASP A 98 -0.35 12.46 -27.32
CA ASP A 98 -0.39 13.81 -27.87
C ASP A 98 0.81 14.09 -28.76
N VAL A 99 0.55 14.14 -30.08
CA VAL A 99 1.55 14.47 -31.12
C VAL A 99 2.08 15.91 -30.95
N SER A 100 1.49 16.70 -30.04
CA SER A 100 1.97 18.03 -29.66
C SER A 100 3.07 18.05 -28.59
N LYS A 101 3.32 16.94 -27.87
CA LYS A 101 4.37 16.82 -26.84
C LYS A 101 5.57 16.01 -27.32
N LYS A 102 6.25 16.50 -28.35
CA LYS A 102 7.55 15.95 -28.76
C LYS A 102 8.60 16.30 -27.70
N GLY A 103 9.28 15.29 -27.15
CA GLY A 103 10.40 15.47 -26.21
C GLY A 103 10.07 15.18 -24.75
N GLU A 104 9.08 14.32 -24.46
CA GLU A 104 8.87 13.75 -23.12
C GLU A 104 9.05 12.22 -23.16
N THR A 105 9.53 11.63 -22.06
CA THR A 105 9.72 10.18 -21.87
C THR A 105 9.18 9.77 -20.50
N ASP A 106 8.76 8.51 -20.36
CA ASP A 106 8.31 7.98 -19.08
C ASP A 106 9.47 7.26 -18.39
N ILE A 107 9.79 7.64 -17.16
CA ILE A 107 10.71 6.93 -16.27
C ILE A 107 9.90 6.17 -15.24
N ILE A 108 10.17 4.87 -15.11
CA ILE A 108 9.59 3.98 -14.11
C ILE A 108 10.70 3.57 -13.15
N LEU A 109 10.43 3.73 -11.85
CA LEU A 109 11.32 3.35 -10.76
C LEU A 109 10.59 2.37 -9.84
N ILE A 110 11.32 1.34 -9.43
CA ILE A 110 10.94 0.46 -8.33
C ILE A 110 11.99 0.65 -7.25
N THR A 111 11.57 0.98 -6.03
CA THR A 111 12.48 1.22 -4.91
C THR A 111 12.61 -0.04 -4.04
N HIS A 112 13.73 -0.14 -3.33
CA HIS A 112 13.76 -0.95 -2.11
C HIS A 112 12.83 -0.36 -1.05
N GLU A 113 12.63 -1.09 0.05
CA GLU A 113 11.86 -0.60 1.20
C GLU A 113 12.46 0.70 1.77
N THR A 114 11.61 1.69 1.97
CA THR A 114 11.96 2.99 2.57
C THR A 114 10.76 3.54 3.34
N VAL A 115 11.03 4.47 4.25
CA VAL A 115 9.99 5.15 5.04
C VAL A 115 9.25 6.15 4.16
N GLU A 116 7.91 6.14 4.17
CA GLU A 116 7.09 6.93 3.26
C GLU A 116 7.41 8.42 3.24
N LYS A 117 7.74 9.03 4.39
CA LYS A 117 8.14 10.44 4.44
C LYS A 117 9.33 10.78 3.54
N ASN A 118 10.27 9.85 3.34
CA ASN A 118 11.42 10.06 2.47
C ASN A 118 10.97 10.08 1.01
N VAL A 119 10.02 9.21 0.63
CA VAL A 119 9.43 9.17 -0.72
C VAL A 119 8.66 10.46 -1.00
N ASN A 120 7.87 10.93 -0.04
CA ASN A 120 7.14 12.19 -0.16
C ASN A 120 8.09 13.39 -0.33
N ALA A 121 9.20 13.42 0.42
CA ALA A 121 10.24 14.43 0.25
C ALA A 121 10.91 14.35 -1.14
N ALA A 122 11.20 13.14 -1.62
CA ALA A 122 11.78 12.92 -2.94
C ALA A 122 10.84 13.39 -4.06
N ILE A 123 9.55 13.04 -3.99
CA ILE A 123 8.53 13.47 -4.95
C ILE A 123 8.45 15.00 -4.98
N THR A 124 8.37 15.64 -3.80
CA THR A 124 8.32 17.11 -3.69
C THR A 124 9.54 17.76 -4.35
N ASN A 125 10.73 17.18 -4.17
CA ASN A 125 11.97 17.71 -4.76
C ASN A 125 12.07 17.45 -6.28
N ILE A 126 11.44 16.39 -6.79
CA ILE A 126 11.42 16.10 -8.24
C ILE A 126 10.42 17.00 -8.97
N GLU A 127 9.33 17.41 -8.31
CA GLU A 127 8.30 18.27 -8.88
C GLU A 127 8.60 19.77 -8.81
N ALA A 128 9.66 20.16 -8.08
CA ALA A 128 10.09 21.55 -7.89
C ALA A 128 10.79 22.15 -9.12
#